data_AF-A0AAD9L816-F1
#
_entry.id   AF-A0AAD9L816-F1
#
_cell.length_a   1.000
_cell.length_b   1.000
_cell.length_c   1.000
_cell.angle_alpha   90.00
_cell.angle_beta   90.00
_cell.angle_gamma   90.00
#
_symmetry.space_group_name_H-M   'P 1'
#
loop_
_entity.id
_entity.type
_entity.pdbx_description
1 polymer ?
#
loop_
_entity_poly.entity_id
_entity_poly.type
_entity_poly.pdbx_seq_one_letter_code
_entity_poly.pdbx_strand_id
1 'polypeptide(L)'
;MFKKFHPKEDVSGSTSLKSSVQRHIRQSLLDQLPLLSQPSYKAPTDSSAPTDAPALAPTEAVEPAAVKEEKEEGGKKKGGKGKGGKGKGGKKDKKDKEEEEEAGEGGKDEGESLVIDEIWPKKESLGLTKCHDRISIYTVNAVPLFFNHFDGPFIPTLKLLHKYPGLLPHVQIDRGAIKFLLAGANMMAPGLLSPGGSLPDGLAKDALVAIHAEGKEHACGIGKMAESSADVKKAGKGVAVEVVCWIGDDLWKIDTIGL
;
A
#
# COMPACT_ATOMS: atom_id res chain seq x y z
N MET A 1 -3.89 14.33 -8.29
CA MET A 1 -2.67 13.79 -8.93
C MET A 1 -2.99 12.72 -9.98
N PHE A 2 -3.80 11.70 -9.68
CA PHE A 2 -4.03 10.55 -10.58
C PHE A 2 -5.37 10.54 -11.34
N LYS A 3 -5.87 11.70 -11.78
CA LYS A 3 -7.22 11.79 -12.43
C LYS A 3 -7.29 11.15 -13.82
N LYS A 4 -6.15 11.11 -14.51
CA LYS A 4 -5.99 10.64 -15.90
C LYS A 4 -4.71 9.81 -15.99
N PHE A 5 -4.52 8.91 -15.03
CA PHE A 5 -3.32 8.10 -14.96
C PHE A 5 -3.56 6.74 -15.63
N HIS A 6 -2.80 6.46 -16.67
CA HIS A 6 -2.89 5.22 -17.42
C HIS A 6 -1.56 4.47 -17.33
N PRO A 7 -1.48 3.33 -16.62
CA PRO A 7 -0.23 2.60 -16.41
C PRO A 7 0.54 2.24 -17.69
N LYS A 8 -0.17 2.04 -18.80
CA LYS A 8 0.45 1.70 -20.09
C LYS A 8 1.12 2.88 -20.78
N GLU A 9 0.68 4.10 -20.48
CA GLU A 9 1.12 5.32 -21.15
C GLU A 9 2.01 6.16 -20.23
N ASP A 10 1.69 6.20 -18.94
CA ASP A 10 2.35 7.10 -17.99
C ASP A 10 3.52 6.46 -17.24
N VAL A 11 3.71 5.15 -17.32
CA VAL A 11 4.88 4.49 -16.71
C VAL A 11 6.06 4.57 -17.67
N SER A 12 7.08 5.33 -17.27
CA SER A 12 8.32 5.50 -18.03
C SER A 12 9.31 4.35 -17.85
N GLY A 13 9.26 3.67 -16.69
CA GLY A 13 10.14 2.53 -16.40
C GLY A 13 10.01 2.06 -14.96
N SER A 14 10.39 0.80 -14.70
CA SER A 14 10.38 0.21 -13.36
C SER A 14 11.70 -0.50 -13.08
N THR A 15 12.25 -0.29 -11.88
CA THR A 15 13.55 -0.84 -11.47
C THR A 15 13.53 -1.27 -10.01
N SER A 16 14.20 -2.37 -9.66
CA SER A 16 14.45 -2.73 -8.26
C SER A 16 15.53 -1.81 -7.65
N LEU A 17 15.28 -1.28 -6.47
CA LEU A 17 16.22 -0.42 -5.76
C LEU A 17 17.35 -1.23 -5.10
N LYS A 18 18.54 -0.63 -5.01
CA LYS A 18 19.69 -1.21 -4.29
C LYS A 18 19.44 -1.21 -2.78
N SER A 19 20.03 -2.17 -2.06
CA SER A 19 19.82 -2.35 -0.62
C SER A 19 20.18 -1.11 0.22
N SER A 20 21.21 -0.34 -0.16
CA SER A 20 21.57 0.91 0.54
C SER A 20 20.47 1.98 0.43
N VAL A 21 19.89 2.15 -0.76
CA VAL A 21 18.79 3.10 -1.01
C VAL A 21 17.54 2.67 -0.27
N GLN A 22 17.26 1.36 -0.24
CA GLN A 22 16.15 0.80 0.51
C GLN A 22 16.26 1.12 2.00
N ARG A 23 17.44 0.92 2.61
CA ARG A 23 17.68 1.27 4.02
C ARG A 23 17.42 2.75 4.30
N HIS A 24 17.87 3.63 3.40
CA HIS A 24 17.63 5.07 3.52
C HIS A 24 16.14 5.43 3.46
N ILE A 25 15.41 4.91 2.47
CA ILE A 25 13.95 5.13 2.33
C ILE A 25 13.22 4.62 3.56
N ARG A 26 13.61 3.46 4.08
CA ARG A 26 13.01 2.89 5.30
C ARG A 26 13.16 3.85 6.49
N GLN A 27 14.35 4.43 6.67
CA GLN A 27 14.58 5.43 7.70
C GLN A 27 13.73 6.68 7.48
N SER A 28 13.68 7.22 6.25
CA SER A 28 12.86 8.39 5.93
C SER A 28 11.36 8.15 6.20
N LEU A 29 10.87 6.94 5.93
CA LEU A 29 9.48 6.57 6.23
C LEU A 29 9.22 6.53 7.74
N LEU A 30 10.14 5.99 8.54
CA LEU A 30 10.03 5.95 9.99
C LEU A 30 10.06 7.35 10.61
N ASP A 31 10.90 8.24 10.09
CA ASP A 31 11.00 9.63 10.55
C ASP A 31 9.73 10.42 10.19
N GLN A 32 9.17 10.18 9.00
CA GLN A 32 8.00 10.90 8.50
C GLN A 32 6.68 10.39 9.10
N LEU A 33 6.56 9.08 9.31
CA LEU A 33 5.33 8.41 9.75
C LEU A 33 5.59 7.62 11.04
N PRO A 34 5.47 8.26 12.22
CA PRO A 34 5.84 7.66 13.51
C PRO A 34 5.11 6.37 13.86
N LEU A 35 3.96 6.08 13.26
CA LEU A 35 3.26 4.81 13.50
C LEU A 35 3.97 3.60 12.90
N LEU A 36 4.80 3.82 11.88
CA LEU A 36 5.57 2.73 11.27
C LEU A 36 6.63 2.15 12.22
N SER A 37 7.04 2.92 13.24
CA SER A 37 7.99 2.48 14.26
C SER A 37 7.33 1.83 15.48
N GLN A 38 6.00 1.70 15.50
CA GLN A 38 5.30 1.00 16.57
C GLN A 38 5.42 -0.53 16.40
N PRO A 39 5.36 -1.30 17.51
CA PRO A 39 5.31 -2.76 17.44
C PRO A 39 4.00 -3.21 16.77
N SER A 40 4.11 -4.10 15.79
CA SER A 40 2.97 -4.81 15.21
C SER A 40 2.51 -5.86 16.21
N TYR A 41 1.34 -5.64 16.80
CA TYR A 41 0.70 -6.65 17.64
C TYR A 41 0.09 -7.73 16.72
N LYS A 42 0.84 -8.81 16.49
CA LYS A 42 0.20 -10.07 16.12
C LYS A 42 -0.48 -10.61 17.37
N ALA A 43 -1.81 -10.72 17.33
CA ALA A 43 -2.50 -11.57 18.30
C ALA A 43 -1.79 -12.94 18.27
N PRO A 44 -1.30 -13.46 19.42
CA PRO A 44 -0.69 -14.77 19.43
C PRO A 44 -1.71 -15.75 18.86
N THR A 45 -1.34 -16.41 17.77
CA THR A 45 -2.06 -17.61 17.33
C THR A 45 -1.76 -18.67 18.37
N ASP A 46 -2.48 -18.64 19.48
CA ASP A 46 -2.49 -19.72 20.44
C ASP A 46 -3.10 -20.94 19.76
N SER A 47 -2.23 -21.73 19.14
CA SER A 47 -2.40 -23.17 19.04
C SER A 47 -2.25 -23.77 20.45
N SER A 48 -3.19 -23.43 21.34
CA SER A 48 -3.46 -24.17 22.56
C SER A 48 -4.91 -23.92 22.97
N ALA A 49 -5.84 -24.49 22.21
CA ALA A 49 -7.20 -24.64 22.68
C ALA A 49 -7.16 -25.45 24.00
N PRO A 50 -7.68 -24.93 25.14
CA PRO A 50 -7.92 -25.75 26.30
C PRO A 50 -9.06 -26.70 25.95
N THR A 51 -8.74 -27.98 25.91
CA THR A 51 -9.71 -29.08 25.85
C THR A 51 -10.36 -29.17 27.23
N ASP A 52 -11.48 -28.48 27.44
CA ASP A 52 -12.47 -28.92 28.43
C ASP A 52 -13.82 -28.23 28.18
N ALA A 53 -14.71 -28.93 27.48
CA ALA A 53 -16.14 -28.68 27.51
C ALA A 53 -16.81 -30.04 27.74
N PRO A 54 -17.60 -30.22 28.82
CA PRO A 54 -18.22 -31.50 29.10
C PRO A 54 -19.40 -31.74 28.16
N ALA A 55 -19.49 -33.00 27.73
CA ALA A 55 -20.48 -33.54 26.83
C ALA A 55 -21.92 -33.42 27.36
N LEU A 56 -22.84 -33.06 26.47
CA LEU A 56 -24.20 -33.61 26.44
C LEU A 56 -24.54 -33.97 24.99
N ALA A 57 -24.77 -35.26 24.77
CA ALA A 57 -25.26 -35.86 23.54
C ALA A 57 -26.78 -36.13 23.65
N PRO A 58 -27.42 -36.85 22.70
CA PRO A 58 -27.79 -36.44 21.35
C PRO A 58 -29.29 -36.69 21.06
N THR A 59 -29.85 -36.14 19.97
CA THR A 59 -31.06 -36.73 19.35
C THR A 59 -31.00 -36.67 17.83
N GLU A 60 -30.91 -37.88 17.26
CA GLU A 60 -31.31 -38.45 15.95
C GLU A 60 -31.82 -37.48 14.86
N ALA A 61 -31.16 -37.39 13.70
CA ALA A 61 -31.10 -38.34 12.56
C ALA A 61 -32.34 -38.28 11.66
N VAL A 62 -32.16 -37.80 10.41
CA VAL A 62 -32.77 -38.33 9.16
C VAL A 62 -31.95 -37.82 7.95
N GLU A 63 -31.16 -38.72 7.34
CA GLU A 63 -30.79 -38.72 5.91
C GLU A 63 -31.99 -39.30 5.09
N PRO A 64 -32.09 -39.25 3.72
CA PRO A 64 -30.98 -39.24 2.75
C PRO A 64 -31.22 -38.46 1.44
N ALA A 65 -30.20 -38.36 0.58
CA ALA A 65 -30.21 -38.93 -0.78
C ALA A 65 -29.00 -38.45 -1.59
N ALA A 66 -28.13 -39.41 -1.91
CA ALA A 66 -27.03 -39.28 -2.85
C ALA A 66 -27.52 -39.32 -4.31
N VAL A 67 -26.84 -38.59 -5.20
CA VAL A 67 -26.67 -38.99 -6.60
C VAL A 67 -25.20 -38.79 -6.99
N LYS A 68 -24.70 -39.82 -7.67
CA LYS A 68 -23.33 -40.15 -8.06
C LYS A 68 -22.95 -39.58 -9.43
N GLU A 69 -21.62 -39.45 -9.61
CA GLU A 69 -20.82 -39.72 -10.83
C GLU A 69 -21.08 -38.78 -12.04
N GLU A 70 -20.11 -38.42 -12.89
CA GLU A 70 -19.05 -39.21 -13.51
C GLU A 70 -17.76 -38.40 -13.81
N LYS A 71 -16.64 -39.14 -13.85
CA LYS A 71 -15.40 -38.81 -14.55
C LYS A 71 -15.61 -38.91 -16.06
N GLU A 72 -14.87 -38.13 -16.83
CA GLU A 72 -14.39 -38.60 -18.13
C GLU A 72 -12.92 -38.26 -18.35
N GLU A 73 -12.20 -39.25 -18.87
CA GLU A 73 -10.77 -39.32 -19.13
C GLU A 73 -10.57 -39.41 -20.64
N GLY A 74 -9.55 -38.71 -21.17
CA GLY A 74 -9.02 -38.94 -22.52
C GLY A 74 -8.15 -37.75 -22.94
N GLY A 75 -6.95 -37.87 -23.51
CA GLY A 75 -6.17 -39.00 -23.95
C GLY A 75 -5.08 -38.50 -24.91
N LYS A 76 -3.81 -38.72 -24.54
CA LYS A 76 -2.63 -39.05 -25.39
C LYS A 76 -2.21 -38.17 -26.61
N LYS A 77 -0.90 -37.82 -26.55
CA LYS A 77 0.25 -38.23 -27.42
C LYS A 77 0.90 -37.19 -28.36
N LYS A 78 2.25 -37.13 -28.23
CA LYS A 78 3.36 -37.02 -29.21
C LYS A 78 3.31 -35.83 -30.20
N GLY A 79 4.39 -35.11 -30.48
CA GLY A 79 5.84 -35.31 -30.34
C GLY A 79 6.50 -34.54 -31.49
N GLY A 80 7.73 -34.04 -31.33
CA GLY A 80 8.44 -33.39 -32.44
C GLY A 80 9.72 -32.70 -32.01
N LYS A 81 10.85 -33.23 -32.47
CA LYS A 81 12.23 -32.89 -32.13
C LYS A 81 12.91 -32.41 -33.42
N GLY A 82 13.75 -31.37 -33.36
CA GLY A 82 14.71 -30.99 -34.42
C GLY A 82 15.23 -29.57 -34.18
N LYS A 83 16.40 -29.33 -33.58
CA LYS A 83 17.82 -29.45 -34.00
C LYS A 83 18.30 -28.48 -35.10
N GLY A 84 19.36 -27.75 -34.75
CA GLY A 84 20.41 -27.19 -35.63
C GLY A 84 20.29 -25.68 -35.83
N GLY A 85 21.31 -24.83 -35.74
CA GLY A 85 22.75 -24.94 -35.45
C GLY A 85 23.26 -23.49 -35.19
N LYS A 86 24.15 -23.28 -34.22
CA LYS A 86 25.63 -23.26 -34.28
C LYS A 86 26.24 -21.97 -34.86
N GLY A 87 27.05 -21.29 -34.03
CA GLY A 87 28.13 -20.37 -34.41
C GLY A 87 27.90 -18.93 -33.94
N LYS A 88 28.86 -18.19 -33.37
CA LYS A 88 30.26 -18.44 -32.99
C LYS A 88 30.76 -17.16 -32.28
N GLY A 89 31.69 -17.32 -31.33
CA GLY A 89 32.72 -16.32 -31.05
C GLY A 89 32.53 -15.43 -29.83
N GLY A 90 33.59 -15.32 -29.01
CA GLY A 90 33.73 -14.28 -27.99
C GLY A 90 34.27 -14.80 -26.66
N LYS A 91 35.59 -14.87 -26.55
CA LYS A 91 36.35 -15.45 -25.44
C LYS A 91 36.74 -14.34 -24.44
N LYS A 92 36.57 -14.63 -23.15
CA LYS A 92 37.31 -14.17 -21.95
C LYS A 92 37.70 -12.70 -21.86
N ASP A 93 37.21 -12.04 -20.81
CA ASP A 93 38.10 -11.55 -19.75
C ASP A 93 37.45 -11.71 -18.39
N LYS A 94 38.16 -12.45 -17.53
CA LYS A 94 37.80 -12.86 -16.18
C LYS A 94 38.46 -11.84 -15.26
N LYS A 95 37.66 -11.00 -14.59
CA LYS A 95 38.11 -10.19 -13.48
C LYS A 95 37.39 -10.67 -12.24
N ASP A 96 38.10 -11.51 -11.50
CA ASP A 96 37.74 -11.95 -10.15
C ASP A 96 37.47 -10.69 -9.32
N LYS A 97 36.23 -10.54 -8.85
CA LYS A 97 35.85 -9.59 -7.83
C LYS A 97 35.20 -10.41 -6.74
N GLU A 98 35.91 -10.48 -5.63
CA GLU A 98 35.55 -11.20 -4.41
C GLU A 98 34.11 -10.86 -4.03
N GLU A 99 33.25 -11.87 -4.12
CA GLU A 99 31.97 -11.91 -3.43
C GLU A 99 32.28 -12.24 -1.98
N GLU A 100 32.30 -11.22 -1.13
CA GLU A 100 32.03 -11.43 0.30
C GLU A 100 30.55 -11.81 0.40
N GLU A 101 30.28 -13.12 0.31
CA GLU A 101 29.11 -13.72 0.93
C GLU A 101 29.23 -13.52 2.44
N GLU A 102 28.83 -12.35 2.94
CA GLU A 102 28.25 -12.32 4.28
C GLU A 102 26.90 -13.02 4.18
N ALA A 103 26.93 -14.32 4.45
CA ALA A 103 25.78 -15.07 4.94
C ALA A 103 25.28 -14.33 6.19
N GLY A 104 24.39 -13.37 5.98
CA GLY A 104 23.58 -12.76 7.03
C GLY A 104 22.77 -13.87 7.66
N GLU A 105 23.32 -14.37 8.76
CA GLU A 105 22.75 -15.32 9.69
C GLU A 105 21.23 -15.15 9.74
N GLY A 106 20.53 -16.23 9.40
CA GLY A 106 19.12 -16.40 9.70
C GLY A 106 18.94 -16.51 11.21
N GLY A 107 19.16 -15.40 11.92
CA GLY A 107 18.71 -15.23 13.29
C GLY A 107 17.19 -15.26 13.27
N LYS A 108 16.61 -16.22 13.99
CA LYS A 108 15.24 -16.09 14.50
C LYS A 108 15.21 -14.84 15.38
N ASP A 109 14.89 -13.71 14.76
CA ASP A 109 14.54 -12.50 15.49
C ASP A 109 13.11 -12.73 15.99
N GLU A 110 12.98 -13.34 17.18
CA GLU A 110 11.81 -13.16 18.04
C GLU A 110 11.88 -11.78 18.74
N GLY A 111 12.40 -10.78 18.01
CA GLY A 111 12.39 -9.37 18.36
C GLY A 111 11.13 -8.73 17.78
N GLU A 112 10.52 -7.86 18.58
CA GLU A 112 9.29 -7.11 18.27
C GLU A 112 9.25 -6.65 16.81
N SER A 113 8.40 -7.27 15.99
CA SER A 113 8.20 -6.87 14.59
C SER A 113 7.59 -5.48 14.58
N LEU A 114 8.19 -4.53 13.87
CA LEU A 114 7.58 -3.22 13.68
C LEU A 114 6.45 -3.29 12.64
N VAL A 115 5.53 -2.33 12.65
CA VAL A 115 4.50 -2.19 11.61
C VAL A 115 5.13 -2.07 10.22
N ILE A 116 6.28 -1.39 10.10
CA ILE A 116 7.01 -1.33 8.82
C ILE A 116 7.52 -2.68 8.33
N ASP A 117 7.85 -3.61 9.23
CA ASP A 117 8.33 -4.95 8.86
C ASP A 117 7.18 -5.83 8.33
N GLU A 118 5.95 -5.54 8.73
CA GLU A 118 4.75 -6.17 8.19
C GLU A 118 4.37 -5.60 6.82
N ILE A 119 4.47 -4.28 6.64
CA ILE A 119 4.15 -3.60 5.36
C ILE A 119 5.21 -3.89 4.30
N TRP A 120 6.48 -3.82 4.69
CA TRP A 120 7.62 -4.04 3.81
C TRP A 120 8.69 -4.88 4.53
N PRO A 121 8.64 -6.22 4.38
CA PRO A 121 9.61 -7.11 5.01
C PRO A 121 11.05 -6.82 4.56
N LYS A 122 12.02 -6.93 5.48
CA LYS A 122 13.45 -6.64 5.19
C LYS A 122 14.06 -7.49 4.07
N LYS A 123 13.47 -8.67 3.80
CA LYS A 123 13.92 -9.58 2.73
C LYS A 123 13.39 -9.21 1.35
N GLU A 124 12.31 -8.44 1.30
CA GLU A 124 11.64 -8.07 0.06
C GLU A 124 12.28 -6.83 -0.56
N SER A 125 12.52 -6.90 -1.87
CA SER A 125 13.07 -5.77 -2.60
C SER A 125 12.00 -4.70 -2.86
N LEU A 126 12.41 -3.44 -2.77
CA LEU A 126 11.53 -2.32 -3.12
C LEU A 126 11.69 -1.98 -4.61
N GLY A 127 10.60 -2.10 -5.35
CA GLY A 127 10.48 -1.61 -6.71
C GLY A 127 10.26 -0.09 -6.73
N LEU A 128 10.86 0.58 -7.71
CA LEU A 128 10.62 1.98 -8.05
C LEU A 128 10.06 2.04 -9.47
N THR A 129 8.79 2.41 -9.58
CA THR A 129 8.13 2.70 -10.85
C THR A 129 8.08 4.21 -11.07
N LYS A 130 8.83 4.68 -12.07
CA LYS A 130 8.86 6.08 -12.46
C LYS A 130 7.75 6.36 -13.46
N CYS A 131 6.96 7.39 -13.19
CA CYS A 131 5.86 7.81 -14.02
C CYS A 131 6.13 9.19 -14.65
N HIS A 132 5.31 9.57 -15.62
CA HIS A 132 5.22 10.93 -16.11
C HIS A 132 4.87 11.91 -14.98
N ASP A 133 5.08 13.20 -15.24
CA ASP A 133 4.88 14.28 -14.24
C ASP A 133 5.75 14.13 -12.96
N ARG A 134 6.89 13.43 -13.07
CA ARG A 134 7.85 13.23 -11.96
C ARG A 134 7.21 12.57 -10.74
N ILE A 135 6.26 11.67 -10.97
CA ILE A 135 5.70 10.81 -9.93
C ILE A 135 6.57 9.56 -9.81
N SER A 136 6.91 9.17 -8.59
CA SER A 136 7.55 7.86 -8.34
C SER A 136 6.69 7.03 -7.40
N ILE A 137 6.43 5.79 -7.79
CA ILE A 137 5.61 4.84 -7.05
C ILE A 137 6.53 3.74 -6.54
N TYR A 138 6.44 3.46 -5.25
CA TYR A 138 7.21 2.44 -4.55
C TYR A 138 6.35 1.21 -4.34
N THR A 139 6.84 0.07 -4.83
CA THR A 139 6.08 -1.18 -4.88
C THR A 139 6.84 -2.29 -4.18
N VAL A 140 6.10 -3.18 -3.52
CA VAL A 140 6.62 -4.45 -2.99
C VAL A 140 5.77 -5.55 -3.62
N ASN A 141 6.38 -6.53 -4.28
CA ASN A 141 5.67 -7.58 -5.00
C ASN A 141 4.61 -7.02 -5.99
N ALA A 142 5.00 -6.03 -6.79
CA ALA A 142 4.14 -5.24 -7.68
C ALA A 142 3.01 -4.45 -7.00
N VAL A 143 2.81 -4.52 -5.68
CA VAL A 143 1.74 -3.80 -4.98
C VAL A 143 2.22 -2.39 -4.59
N PRO A 144 1.51 -1.31 -4.98
CA PRO A 144 1.89 0.06 -4.66
C PRO A 144 1.61 0.39 -3.19
N LEU A 145 2.66 0.79 -2.46
CA LEU A 145 2.59 1.13 -1.04
C LEU A 145 2.66 2.63 -0.79
N PHE A 146 3.66 3.28 -1.40
CA PHE A 146 3.91 4.71 -1.26
C PHE A 146 4.13 5.34 -2.64
N PHE A 147 3.90 6.62 -2.75
CA PHE A 147 4.29 7.40 -3.90
C PHE A 147 4.80 8.77 -3.46
N ASN A 148 5.67 9.37 -4.25
CA ASN A 148 6.07 10.75 -4.08
C ASN A 148 5.86 11.51 -5.39
N HIS A 149 5.87 12.83 -5.27
CA HIS A 149 5.83 13.74 -6.39
C HIS A 149 7.06 14.63 -6.30
N PHE A 150 7.91 14.58 -7.31
CA PHE A 150 9.24 15.16 -7.30
C PHE A 150 10.05 14.65 -6.09
N ASP A 151 10.67 15.55 -5.33
CA ASP A 151 11.41 15.29 -4.09
C ASP A 151 10.55 15.60 -2.86
N GLY A 152 9.23 15.43 -3.00
CA GLY A 152 8.27 15.65 -1.92
C GLY A 152 8.22 14.49 -0.92
N PRO A 153 7.40 14.65 0.15
CA PRO A 153 7.24 13.62 1.16
C PRO A 153 6.63 12.33 0.57
N PHE A 154 6.89 11.20 1.23
CA PHE A 154 6.27 9.92 0.88
C PHE A 154 4.80 9.94 1.27
N ILE A 155 3.92 9.66 0.32
CA ILE A 155 2.47 9.62 0.52
C ILE A 155 2.05 8.15 0.46
N PRO A 156 1.40 7.61 1.50
CA PRO A 156 0.88 6.25 1.46
C PRO A 156 -0.25 6.15 0.42
N THR A 157 -0.44 4.98 -0.17
CA THR A 157 -1.63 4.73 -1.00
C THR A 157 -2.87 4.68 -0.11
N LEU A 158 -4.03 5.01 -0.68
CA LEU A 158 -5.29 4.96 0.05
C LEU A 158 -5.60 3.53 0.56
N LYS A 159 -5.21 2.50 -0.20
CA LYS A 159 -5.32 1.07 0.19
C LYS A 159 -4.49 0.76 1.43
N LEU A 160 -3.27 1.31 1.52
CA LEU A 160 -2.42 1.15 2.69
C LEU A 160 -3.01 1.87 3.92
N LEU A 161 -3.50 3.10 3.70
CA LEU A 161 -4.15 3.89 4.75
C LEU A 161 -5.42 3.24 5.29
N HIS A 162 -6.19 2.51 4.47
CA HIS A 162 -7.36 1.76 4.94
C HIS A 162 -6.98 0.60 5.88
N LYS A 163 -5.82 -0.03 5.68
CA LYS A 163 -5.31 -1.07 6.59
C LYS A 163 -4.75 -0.48 7.88
N TYR A 164 -4.10 0.68 7.78
CA TYR A 164 -3.46 1.37 8.89
C TYR A 164 -3.96 2.81 9.00
N PRO A 165 -5.19 3.04 9.51
CA PRO A 165 -5.84 4.35 9.51
C PRO A 165 -5.11 5.40 10.34
N GLY A 166 -4.29 4.97 11.30
CA GLY A 166 -3.49 5.90 12.09
C GLY A 166 -2.41 6.62 11.28
N LEU A 167 -1.94 6.08 10.14
CA LEU A 167 -0.70 6.52 9.46
C LEU A 167 -0.64 8.03 9.22
N LEU A 168 -1.80 8.67 9.03
CA LEU A 168 -1.91 10.11 8.86
C LEU A 168 -2.98 10.66 9.82
N PRO A 169 -2.82 11.91 10.30
CA PRO A 169 -3.89 12.60 11.00
C PRO A 169 -5.09 12.75 10.07
N HIS A 170 -6.30 12.65 10.62
CA HIS A 170 -7.52 12.72 9.83
C HIS A 170 -8.22 14.09 9.93
N VAL A 171 -8.80 14.51 8.82
CA VAL A 171 -9.75 15.62 8.73
C VAL A 171 -11.09 15.04 8.26
N GLN A 172 -12.21 15.61 8.70
CA GLN A 172 -13.53 15.17 8.28
C GLN A 172 -14.19 16.24 7.42
N ILE A 173 -14.71 15.84 6.26
CA ILE A 173 -15.52 16.67 5.37
C ILE A 173 -17.01 16.38 5.58
N ASP A 174 -17.83 17.40 5.37
CA ASP A 174 -19.28 17.25 5.37
C ASP A 174 -19.81 16.44 4.17
N ARG A 175 -21.08 16.05 4.25
CA ARG A 175 -21.79 15.33 3.18
C ARG A 175 -21.78 16.07 1.84
N GLY A 176 -21.82 17.41 1.86
CA GLY A 176 -21.88 18.23 0.65
C GLY A 176 -20.59 18.17 -0.16
N ALA A 177 -19.45 18.08 0.53
CA ALA A 177 -18.10 18.01 -0.03
C ALA A 177 -17.78 16.65 -0.66
N ILE A 178 -18.43 15.55 -0.25
CA ILE A 178 -18.12 14.19 -0.70
C ILE A 178 -18.12 14.08 -2.22
N LYS A 179 -19.16 14.57 -2.90
CA LYS A 179 -19.26 14.50 -4.36
C LYS A 179 -18.12 15.23 -5.08
N PHE A 180 -17.62 16.31 -4.48
CA PHE A 180 -16.53 17.10 -5.04
C PHE A 180 -15.18 16.43 -4.81
N LEU A 181 -14.99 15.80 -3.65
CA LEU A 181 -13.80 14.98 -3.38
C LEU A 181 -13.68 13.83 -4.39
N LEU A 182 -14.77 13.13 -4.67
CA LEU A 182 -14.79 12.03 -5.65
C LEU A 182 -14.51 12.50 -7.09
N ALA A 183 -14.70 13.79 -7.37
CA ALA A 183 -14.34 14.41 -8.64
C ALA A 183 -12.88 14.90 -8.68
N GLY A 184 -12.13 14.76 -7.56
CA GLY A 184 -10.75 15.22 -7.40
C GLY A 184 -10.62 16.72 -7.14
N ALA A 185 -11.65 17.38 -6.62
CA ALA A 185 -11.58 18.80 -6.25
C ALA A 185 -10.86 18.99 -4.91
N ASN A 186 -10.22 20.15 -4.72
CA ASN A 186 -9.64 20.53 -3.44
C ASN A 186 -10.72 20.78 -2.38
N MET A 187 -10.39 20.51 -1.11
CA MET A 187 -11.32 20.72 -0.01
C MET A 187 -11.23 22.15 0.51
N MET A 188 -12.39 22.80 0.57
CA MET A 188 -12.51 24.19 0.98
C MET A 188 -12.76 24.27 2.49
N ALA A 189 -12.27 25.33 3.14
CA ALA A 189 -12.43 25.54 4.58
C ALA A 189 -13.88 25.38 5.08
N PRO A 190 -14.93 25.88 4.40
CA PRO A 190 -16.31 25.70 4.86
C PRO A 190 -16.75 24.23 4.99
N GLY A 191 -16.22 23.32 4.17
CA GLY A 191 -16.57 21.90 4.21
C GLY A 191 -15.95 21.14 5.39
N LEU A 192 -14.95 21.74 6.05
CA LEU A 192 -14.28 21.20 7.24
C LEU A 192 -14.74 21.89 8.54
N LEU A 193 -15.30 23.10 8.44
CA LEU A 193 -15.76 23.91 9.57
C LEU A 193 -17.29 23.87 9.76
N SER A 194 -18.01 23.18 8.88
CA SER A 194 -19.44 22.96 9.00
C SER A 194 -19.76 21.94 10.11
N PRO A 195 -21.02 21.78 10.53
CA PRO A 195 -21.39 20.84 11.61
C PRO A 195 -21.02 19.38 11.35
N GLY A 196 -20.92 18.98 10.07
CA GLY A 196 -20.47 17.64 9.66
C GLY A 196 -18.97 17.56 9.35
N GLY A 197 -18.27 18.70 9.32
CA GLY A 197 -16.84 18.78 9.15
C GLY A 197 -16.10 18.77 10.49
N SER A 198 -14.85 18.31 10.47
CA SER A 198 -13.95 18.37 11.63
C SER A 198 -12.53 18.63 11.17
N LEU A 199 -11.91 19.66 11.74
CA LEU A 199 -10.51 20.01 11.52
C LEU A 199 -9.78 19.98 12.87
N PRO A 200 -8.91 18.97 13.13
CA PRO A 200 -8.10 18.94 14.33
C PRO A 200 -7.09 20.09 14.36
N ASP A 201 -6.75 20.53 15.57
CA ASP A 201 -5.73 21.56 15.80
C ASP A 201 -4.31 20.97 15.72
N GLY A 202 -3.33 21.84 15.46
CA GLY A 202 -1.91 21.46 15.44
C GLY A 202 -1.39 20.94 14.10
N LEU A 203 -2.23 20.89 13.06
CA LEU A 203 -1.76 20.59 11.71
C LEU A 203 -1.01 21.79 11.13
N ALA A 204 0.24 21.56 10.73
CA ALA A 204 1.08 22.53 10.04
C ALA A 204 0.72 22.65 8.55
N LYS A 205 1.17 23.74 7.93
CA LYS A 205 1.15 23.87 6.46
C LYS A 205 1.94 22.72 5.82
N ASP A 206 1.48 22.24 4.67
CA ASP A 206 2.05 21.12 3.90
C ASP A 206 2.00 19.75 4.60
N ALA A 207 1.41 19.65 5.79
CA ALA A 207 1.20 18.38 6.48
C ALA A 207 0.26 17.47 5.69
N LEU A 208 0.59 16.18 5.61
CA LEU A 208 -0.26 15.16 4.98
C LEU A 208 -1.42 14.80 5.89
N VAL A 209 -2.62 14.74 5.32
CA VAL A 209 -3.86 14.45 6.04
C VAL A 209 -4.72 13.41 5.32
N ALA A 210 -5.35 12.54 6.09
CA ALA A 210 -6.37 11.61 5.63
C ALA A 210 -7.74 12.29 5.63
N ILE A 211 -8.40 12.36 4.47
CA ILE A 211 -9.71 12.99 4.34
C ILE A 211 -10.79 11.93 4.56
N HIS A 212 -11.50 12.03 5.68
CA HIS A 212 -12.67 11.20 6.02
C HIS A 212 -13.95 11.94 5.67
N ALA A 213 -15.00 11.19 5.33
CA ALA A 213 -16.31 11.74 5.06
C ALA A 213 -17.26 11.48 6.23
N GLU A 214 -18.15 12.42 6.51
CA GLU A 214 -19.20 12.23 7.51
C GLU A 214 -19.99 10.92 7.26
N GLY A 215 -20.03 10.04 8.27
CA GLY A 215 -20.72 8.76 8.20
C GLY A 215 -19.99 7.66 7.42
N LYS A 216 -18.68 7.82 7.16
CA LYS A 216 -17.83 6.79 6.55
C LYS A 216 -16.65 6.45 7.47
N GLU A 217 -16.36 5.16 7.61
CA GLU A 217 -15.27 4.67 8.46
C GLU A 217 -13.90 4.82 7.79
N HIS A 218 -13.84 4.66 6.47
CA HIS A 218 -12.58 4.72 5.72
C HIS A 218 -12.31 6.09 5.12
N ALA A 219 -11.02 6.42 4.99
CA ALA A 219 -10.57 7.62 4.31
C ALA A 219 -11.04 7.62 2.84
N CYS A 220 -11.61 8.73 2.40
CA CYS A 220 -12.07 8.95 1.03
C CYS A 220 -10.99 9.58 0.14
N GLY A 221 -9.92 10.13 0.73
CA GLY A 221 -8.77 10.64 0.01
C GLY A 221 -7.62 11.04 0.93
N ILE A 222 -6.52 11.47 0.32
CA ILE A 222 -5.35 12.01 1.01
C ILE A 222 -5.04 13.37 0.40
N GLY A 223 -4.70 14.31 1.26
CA GLY A 223 -4.33 15.65 0.83
C GLY A 223 -3.21 16.25 1.65
N LYS A 224 -2.82 17.46 1.25
CA LYS A 224 -1.85 18.32 1.95
C LYS A 224 -2.55 19.56 2.46
N MET A 225 -2.23 19.97 3.68
CA MET A 225 -2.72 21.22 4.25
C MET A 225 -2.19 22.42 3.44
N ALA A 226 -3.08 23.26 2.92
CA ALA A 226 -2.68 24.46 2.17
C ALA A 226 -2.12 25.56 3.10
N GLU A 227 -2.66 25.64 4.32
CA GLU A 227 -2.24 26.52 5.42
C GLU A 227 -2.35 25.78 6.76
N SER A 228 -1.92 26.38 7.86
CA SER A 228 -2.05 25.75 9.17
C SER A 228 -3.52 25.57 9.57
N SER A 229 -3.83 24.55 10.39
CA SER A 229 -5.18 24.34 10.94
C SER A 229 -5.76 25.59 11.62
N ALA A 230 -4.92 26.35 12.33
CA ALA A 230 -5.31 27.58 12.99
C ALA A 230 -5.67 28.68 11.98
N ASP A 231 -4.88 28.84 10.92
CA ASP A 231 -5.11 29.85 9.89
C ASP A 231 -6.37 29.53 9.07
N VAL A 232 -6.58 28.25 8.74
CA VAL A 232 -7.80 27.78 8.05
C VAL A 232 -9.05 28.09 8.89
N LYS A 233 -9.02 27.82 10.20
CA LYS A 233 -10.12 28.15 11.13
C LYS A 233 -10.36 29.65 11.21
N LYS A 234 -9.31 30.46 11.17
CA LYS A 234 -9.37 31.93 11.29
C LYS A 234 -9.87 32.59 10.01
N ALA A 235 -9.45 32.09 8.84
CA ALA A 235 -9.86 32.60 7.55
C ALA A 235 -11.29 32.19 7.19
N GLY A 236 -11.69 30.95 7.52
CA GLY A 236 -13.03 30.41 7.26
C GLY A 236 -13.40 30.27 5.78
N LYS A 237 -12.48 30.55 4.85
CA LYS A 237 -12.68 30.54 3.40
C LYS A 237 -11.39 30.14 2.70
N GLY A 238 -11.51 29.75 1.43
CA GLY A 238 -10.37 29.32 0.61
C GLY A 238 -10.10 27.82 0.68
N VAL A 239 -9.02 27.41 0.03
CA VAL A 239 -8.58 26.01 0.00
C VAL A 239 -7.95 25.67 1.34
N ALA A 240 -8.47 24.65 2.01
CA ALA A 240 -7.91 24.16 3.26
C ALA A 240 -6.98 22.97 3.03
N VAL A 241 -7.39 22.04 2.15
CA VAL A 241 -6.63 20.84 1.83
C VAL A 241 -6.56 20.66 0.31
N GLU A 242 -5.35 20.58 -0.20
CA GLU A 242 -5.06 20.21 -1.59
C GLU A 242 -5.14 18.70 -1.74
N VAL A 243 -6.04 18.22 -2.59
CA VAL A 243 -6.30 16.79 -2.74
C VAL A 243 -5.28 16.17 -3.67
N VAL A 244 -4.56 15.15 -3.17
CA VAL A 244 -3.54 14.45 -3.93
C VAL A 244 -4.12 13.20 -4.60
N CYS A 245 -4.74 12.32 -3.81
CA CYS A 245 -5.40 11.11 -4.27
C CYS A 245 -6.76 10.93 -3.57
N TRP A 246 -7.67 10.22 -4.21
CA TRP A 246 -9.02 9.98 -3.70
C TRP A 246 -9.55 8.65 -4.19
N ILE A 247 -10.59 8.15 -3.52
CA ILE A 247 -11.22 6.90 -3.90
C ILE A 247 -11.85 7.02 -5.30
N GLY A 248 -11.52 6.05 -6.17
CA GLY A 248 -11.98 6.06 -7.56
C GLY A 248 -11.10 6.85 -8.53
N ASP A 249 -9.99 7.43 -8.07
CA ASP A 249 -8.91 7.86 -8.97
C ASP A 249 -8.28 6.64 -9.69
N ASP A 250 -7.41 6.90 -10.67
CA ASP A 250 -6.87 5.80 -11.46
C ASP A 250 -5.82 4.99 -10.72
N LEU A 251 -5.10 5.58 -9.74
CA LEU A 251 -4.20 4.83 -8.87
C LEU A 251 -4.96 3.84 -7.98
N TRP A 252 -6.12 4.23 -7.48
CA TRP A 252 -7.00 3.38 -6.67
C TRP A 252 -7.45 2.12 -7.41
N LYS A 253 -7.76 2.25 -8.71
CA LYS A 253 -8.21 1.13 -9.55
C LYS A 253 -7.12 0.12 -9.87
N ILE A 254 -5.85 0.45 -9.60
CA ILE A 254 -4.71 -0.40 -9.90
C ILE A 254 -4.37 -1.24 -8.68
N ASP A 255 -4.36 -2.55 -8.85
CA ASP A 255 -3.92 -3.49 -7.81
C ASP A 255 -2.43 -3.75 -7.86
N THR A 256 -1.86 -3.81 -9.06
CA THR A 256 -0.44 -4.07 -9.29
C THR A 256 0.13 -3.15 -10.35
N ILE A 257 1.34 -2.63 -10.12
CA ILE A 257 2.06 -1.76 -11.04
C ILE A 257 3.56 -2.02 -10.96
N GLY A 258 4.25 -1.92 -12.10
CA GLY A 258 5.71 -2.06 -12.13
C GLY A 258 6.18 -3.49 -12.29
N LEU A 259 7.20 -3.84 -11.50
CA LEU A 259 7.90 -5.14 -11.52
C LEU A 259 7.17 -6.17 -10.65
#